data_AF-A0A7S3JD40-F1
#
_entry.id   AF-A0A7S3JD40-F1
#
_cell.length_a   1.000
_cell.length_b   1.000
_cell.length_c   1.000
_cell.angle_alpha   90.00
_cell.angle_beta   90.00
_cell.angle_gamma   90.00
#
_symmetry.space_group_name_H-M   'P 1'
#
loop_
_entity.id
_entity.type
_entity.pdbx_description
1 polymer ?
#
loop_
_entity_poly.entity_id
_entity_poly.type
_entity_poly.pdbx_seq_one_letter_code
_entity_poly.pdbx_strand_id
1 'polypeptide(L)'
;QHLHSKGFLHRDIKPENLVFDDKGYLRVTDFGIARIWNPDNKKDTSGTPGYMAPEVMCRQNHGVAVDYFALGVIVFECIFGFRPYRGKCRKEIRDQILAKQIKIRRHDIPTGWSVEAC
;
A
#
# COMPACT_ATOMS: atom_id res chain seq x y z
N GLN A 1 -10.06 5.78 -5.01
CA GLN A 1 -11.25 5.89 -5.89
C GLN A 1 -11.36 7.23 -6.65
N HIS A 2 -11.47 8.40 -6.00
CA HIS A 2 -11.60 9.69 -6.73
C HIS A 2 -10.43 9.99 -7.69
N LEU A 3 -9.19 9.74 -7.25
CA LEU A 3 -8.00 9.87 -8.12
C LEU A 3 -8.03 8.87 -9.27
N HIS A 4 -8.34 7.61 -8.94
CA HIS A 4 -8.38 6.50 -9.89
C HIS A 4 -9.44 6.71 -10.98
N SER A 5 -10.61 7.27 -10.66
CA SER A 5 -11.64 7.58 -11.66
C SER A 5 -11.22 8.70 -12.61
N LYS A 6 -10.21 9.49 -12.24
CA LYS A 6 -9.56 10.49 -13.09
C LYS A 6 -8.29 9.95 -13.78
N GLY A 7 -8.02 8.65 -13.66
CA GLY A 7 -6.86 7.99 -14.25
C GLY A 7 -5.55 8.23 -13.51
N PHE A 8 -5.55 8.76 -12.29
CA PHE A 8 -4.32 8.99 -11.52
C PHE A 8 -4.00 7.80 -10.60
N LEU A 9 -2.72 7.41 -10.58
CA LEU A 9 -2.12 6.55 -9.56
C LEU A 9 -1.41 7.43 -8.52
N HIS A 10 -1.60 7.15 -7.23
CA HIS A 10 -0.90 7.87 -6.17
C HIS A 10 0.55 7.38 -6.01
N ARG A 11 0.74 6.05 -5.95
CA ARG A 11 2.02 5.31 -5.88
C ARG A 11 2.84 5.49 -4.61
N ASP A 12 2.46 6.39 -3.69
CA ASP A 12 3.06 6.52 -2.35
C ASP A 12 2.01 6.57 -1.23
N ILE A 13 1.01 5.70 -1.29
CA ILE A 13 0.05 5.55 -0.17
C ILE A 13 0.79 4.91 1.01
N LYS A 14 0.83 5.62 2.14
CA LYS A 14 1.48 5.21 3.39
C LYS A 14 0.94 6.06 4.55
N PRO A 15 1.08 5.63 5.83
CA PRO A 15 0.54 6.36 6.97
C PRO A 15 1.00 7.82 7.04
N GLU A 16 2.25 8.12 6.66
CA GLU A 16 2.80 9.47 6.68
C GLU A 16 2.10 10.43 5.70
N ASN A 17 1.45 9.89 4.66
CA ASN A 17 0.72 10.63 3.64
C ASN A 17 -0.81 10.62 3.87
N LEU A 18 -1.24 10.17 5.05
CA LEU A 18 -2.63 10.18 5.48
C LEU A 18 -2.75 11.10 6.70
N VAL A 19 -3.35 12.28 6.49
CA VAL A 19 -3.48 13.31 7.53
C VAL A 19 -4.94 13.51 7.90
N PHE A 20 -5.19 13.93 9.13
CA PHE A 20 -6.51 14.35 9.56
C PHE A 20 -6.67 15.85 9.37
N ASP A 21 -7.82 16.27 8.84
CA ASP A 21 -8.20 17.68 8.86
C ASP A 21 -8.72 18.11 10.24
N ASP A 22 -9.04 19.40 10.38
CA ASP A 22 -9.56 20.01 11.60
C ASP A 22 -10.89 19.42 12.08
N LYS A 23 -11.59 18.71 11.20
CA LYS A 23 -12.86 18.01 11.48
C LYS A 23 -12.66 16.52 11.76
N GLY A 24 -11.42 16.04 11.76
CA GLY A 24 -11.09 14.63 11.98
C GLY A 24 -11.32 13.73 10.77
N TYR A 25 -11.51 14.27 9.57
CA TYR A 25 -11.60 13.46 8.36
C TYR A 25 -10.23 13.17 7.79
N LEU A 26 -10.04 11.93 7.34
CA LEU A 26 -8.81 11.50 6.68
C LEU A 26 -8.67 12.12 5.29
N ARG A 27 -7.48 12.66 4.99
CA ARG A 27 -7.09 13.26 3.71
C ARG A 27 -5.81 12.60 3.22
N VAL A 28 -5.74 12.35 1.91
CA VAL A 28 -4.52 11.87 1.26
C VAL A 28 -3.69 13.07 0.81
N THR A 29 -2.40 13.06 1.11
CA THR A 29 -1.44 14.12 0.78
C THR A 29 -0.24 13.57 0.01
N ASP A 30 0.65 14.47 -0.42
CA ASP A 30 1.89 14.18 -1.15
C ASP A 30 1.71 13.44 -2.48
N PHE A 31 1.39 14.24 -3.51
CA PHE A 31 1.24 13.79 -4.89
C PHE A 31 2.55 13.89 -5.70
N GLY A 32 3.72 14.08 -5.05
CA GLY A 32 4.98 14.36 -5.75
C GLY A 32 5.38 13.28 -6.77
N ILE A 33 5.03 12.03 -6.47
CA ILE A 33 5.24 10.89 -7.38
C ILE A 33 3.95 10.37 -8.01
N ALA A 34 2.81 11.04 -7.87
CA ALA A 34 1.58 10.62 -8.53
C ALA A 34 1.70 10.78 -10.05
N ARG A 35 1.04 9.91 -10.83
CA ARG A 35 1.07 9.96 -12.31
C ARG A 35 -0.27 9.59 -12.91
N ILE A 36 -0.55 10.14 -14.08
CA ILE A 36 -1.61 9.63 -14.95
C ILE A 36 -1.20 8.22 -15.39
N TRP A 37 -2.11 7.27 -15.25
CA TRP A 37 -1.89 5.90 -15.65
C TRP A 37 -1.59 5.82 -17.15
N ASN A 38 -0.59 5.02 -17.48
CA ASN A 38 -0.23 4.70 -18.84
C ASN A 38 0.15 3.21 -18.91
N PRO A 39 -0.05 2.54 -20.05
CA PRO A 39 0.21 1.11 -20.19
C PRO A 39 1.70 0.73 -20.23
N ASP A 40 2.62 1.67 -20.50
CA ASP A 40 4.08 1.43 -20.50
C ASP A 40 4.77 2.19 -19.36
N ASN A 41 4.38 1.84 -18.12
CA ASN A 41 4.89 2.47 -16.91
C ASN A 41 5.89 1.60 -16.13
N LYS A 42 6.43 0.52 -16.69
CA LYS A 42 7.44 -0.34 -16.03
C LYS A 42 8.68 0.38 -15.46
N LYS A 43 9.01 1.57 -15.98
CA LYS A 43 10.13 2.41 -15.51
C LYS A 43 9.79 3.19 -14.24
N ASP A 44 8.50 3.38 -13.98
CA ASP A 44 7.99 4.06 -12.80
C ASP A 44 8.12 3.18 -11.56
N THR A 45 9.27 3.27 -10.91
CA THR A 45 9.65 2.37 -9.81
C THR A 45 9.86 3.10 -8.48
N SER A 46 9.38 4.35 -8.41
CA SER A 46 9.34 5.21 -7.22
C SER A 46 8.25 4.75 -6.24
N GLY A 47 8.45 5.06 -4.96
CA GLY A 47 7.54 4.72 -3.87
C GLY A 47 8.30 4.22 -2.64
N THR A 48 7.60 4.10 -1.51
CA THR A 48 8.18 3.64 -0.25
C THR A 48 8.18 2.10 -0.19
N PRO A 49 9.34 1.39 -0.18
CA PRO A 49 9.41 -0.06 -0.37
C PRO A 49 8.48 -0.90 0.52
N GLY A 50 8.22 -0.51 1.77
CA GLY A 50 7.33 -1.28 2.65
C GLY A 50 5.86 -1.35 2.21
N TYR A 51 5.43 -0.44 1.33
CA TYR A 51 4.05 -0.32 0.84
C TYR A 51 3.93 -0.57 -0.66
N MET A 52 5.04 -0.83 -1.35
CA MET A 52 5.03 -1.06 -2.79
C MET A 52 4.52 -2.45 -3.15
N ALA A 53 3.63 -2.50 -4.14
CA ALA A 53 3.13 -3.73 -4.71
C ALA A 53 4.23 -4.54 -5.45
N PRO A 54 4.12 -5.88 -5.50
CA PRO A 54 5.12 -6.74 -6.12
C PRO A 54 5.40 -6.38 -7.59
N GLU A 55 4.39 -6.02 -8.36
CA GLU A 55 4.52 -5.63 -9.77
C GLU A 55 5.42 -4.39 -9.94
N VAL A 56 5.33 -3.40 -9.04
CA VAL A 56 6.20 -2.22 -9.05
C VAL A 56 7.62 -2.59 -8.62
N MET A 57 7.77 -3.47 -7.64
CA MET A 57 9.09 -3.97 -7.22
C MET A 57 9.80 -4.80 -8.30
N CYS A 58 9.03 -5.51 -9.12
CA CYS A 58 9.52 -6.35 -10.22
C CYS A 58 9.60 -5.61 -11.55
N ARG A 59 9.44 -4.28 -11.58
CA ARG A 59 9.50 -3.44 -12.80
C ARG A 59 8.53 -3.91 -13.88
N GLN A 60 7.31 -4.26 -13.48
CA GLN A 60 6.23 -4.62 -14.38
C GLN A 60 5.31 -3.40 -14.60
N ASN A 61 4.55 -3.44 -15.69
CA ASN A 61 3.48 -2.46 -15.89
C ASN A 61 2.41 -2.67 -14.81
N HIS A 62 1.88 -1.57 -14.30
CA HIS A 62 1.02 -1.59 -13.12
C HIS A 62 -0.14 -0.60 -13.24
N GLY A 63 -1.17 -0.82 -12.43
CA GLY A 63 -2.40 -0.02 -12.45
C GLY A 63 -2.82 0.44 -11.06
N VAL A 64 -4.10 0.74 -10.90
CA VAL A 64 -4.69 1.23 -9.63
C VAL A 64 -4.51 0.25 -8.47
N ALA A 65 -4.31 -1.04 -8.76
CA ALA A 65 -4.08 -2.10 -7.78
C ALA A 65 -2.91 -1.80 -6.83
N VAL A 66 -1.90 -1.05 -7.27
CA VAL A 66 -0.74 -0.72 -6.44
C VAL A 66 -1.10 0.11 -5.20
N ASP A 67 -2.07 1.01 -5.34
CA ASP A 67 -2.54 1.85 -4.23
C ASP A 67 -3.42 1.03 -3.26
N TYR A 68 -4.15 0.03 -3.77
CA TYR A 68 -4.93 -0.90 -2.94
C TYR A 68 -4.03 -1.88 -2.18
N PHE A 69 -2.92 -2.32 -2.79
CA PHE A 69 -1.93 -3.13 -2.09
C PHE A 69 -1.34 -2.37 -0.90
N ALA A 70 -0.95 -1.11 -1.11
CA ALA A 70 -0.47 -0.25 -0.05
C ALA A 70 -1.50 -0.07 1.08
N LEU A 71 -2.79 0.11 0.74
CA LEU A 71 -3.88 0.13 1.72
C LEU A 71 -3.95 -1.17 2.53
N GLY A 72 -3.81 -2.34 1.89
CA GLY A 72 -3.79 -3.63 2.58
C GLY A 72 -2.61 -3.77 3.56
N VAL A 73 -1.43 -3.23 3.20
CA VAL A 73 -0.28 -3.15 4.11
C VAL A 73 -0.59 -2.28 5.32
N ILE A 74 -1.24 -1.12 5.12
CA ILE A 74 -1.64 -0.21 6.20
C ILE A 74 -2.67 -0.87 7.12
N VAL A 75 -3.70 -1.52 6.57
CA VAL A 75 -4.72 -2.22 7.36
C VAL A 75 -4.07 -3.30 8.22
N PHE A 76 -3.17 -4.10 7.65
CA PHE A 76 -2.41 -5.09 8.42
C PHE A 76 -1.61 -4.41 9.55
N GLU A 77 -0.92 -3.31 9.25
CA GLU A 77 -0.14 -2.58 10.24
C GLU A 77 -1.00 -1.99 11.37
N CYS A 78 -2.20 -1.51 11.07
CA CYS A 78 -3.15 -1.04 12.08
C CYS A 78 -3.61 -2.17 13.02
N ILE A 79 -3.83 -3.38 12.48
CA ILE A 79 -4.30 -4.54 13.26
C ILE A 79 -3.17 -5.09 14.14
N PHE A 80 -1.98 -5.27 13.58
CA PHE A 80 -0.89 -6.01 14.23
C PHE A 80 0.18 -5.11 14.88
N GLY A 81 0.14 -3.80 14.62
CA GLY A 81 1.18 -2.86 15.05
C GLY A 81 2.48 -2.98 14.27
N PHE A 82 2.50 -3.76 13.18
CA PHE A 82 3.65 -3.90 12.31
C PHE A 82 3.32 -4.25 10.87
N ARG A 83 4.19 -3.85 9.94
CA ARG A 83 4.06 -4.20 8.52
C ARG A 83 4.20 -5.71 8.24
N PRO A 84 3.40 -6.25 7.29
CA PRO A 84 3.40 -7.66 6.92
C PRO A 84 4.73 -8.17 6.36
N TYR A 85 5.46 -7.31 5.63
CA TYR A 85 6.73 -7.61 4.97
C TYR A 85 7.82 -6.67 5.51
N ARG A 86 8.93 -7.24 6.00
CA ARG A 86 9.99 -6.49 6.70
C ARG A 86 11.34 -6.82 6.11
N GLY A 87 12.15 -5.82 5.78
CA GLY A 87 13.50 -6.03 5.29
C GLY A 87 14.34 -4.78 5.47
N LYS A 88 15.67 -4.96 5.52
CA LYS A 88 16.65 -3.87 5.61
C LYS A 88 16.84 -3.16 4.28
N CYS A 89 16.48 -3.81 3.17
CA CYS A 89 16.59 -3.23 1.84
C CYS A 89 15.41 -3.63 0.94
N ARG A 90 15.26 -2.92 -0.19
CA ARG A 90 14.21 -3.17 -1.19
C ARG A 90 14.20 -4.62 -1.68
N LYS A 91 15.37 -5.25 -1.83
CA LYS A 91 15.49 -6.63 -2.28
C LYS A 91 14.89 -7.61 -1.28
N GLU A 92 15.23 -7.49 0.00
CA GLU A 92 14.70 -8.36 1.07
C GLU A 92 13.17 -8.26 1.18
N ILE A 93 12.61 -7.04 1.11
CA ILE A 93 11.15 -6.86 1.16
C ILE A 93 10.49 -7.53 -0.05
N ARG A 94 11.04 -7.32 -1.25
CA ARG A 94 10.54 -7.95 -2.47
C ARG A 94 10.56 -9.47 -2.36
N ASP A 95 11.69 -10.03 -1.92
CA ASP A 95 11.86 -11.48 -1.79
C ASP A 95 10.85 -12.06 -0.79
N GLN A 96 10.53 -11.34 0.30
CA GLN A 96 9.45 -11.75 1.22
C GLN A 96 8.05 -11.65 0.62
N ILE A 97 7.75 -10.59 -0.13
CA ILE A 97 6.44 -10.44 -0.80
C ILE A 97 6.21 -11.60 -1.77
N LEU A 98 7.24 -12.00 -2.52
CA LEU A 98 7.15 -13.10 -3.48
C LEU A 98 7.13 -14.49 -2.81
N ALA A 99 7.82 -14.66 -1.69
CA ALA A 99 7.89 -15.94 -0.99
C ALA A 99 6.68 -16.22 -0.09
N LYS A 100 5.98 -15.16 0.37
CA LYS A 100 4.94 -15.27 1.39
C LYS A 100 3.66 -14.56 0.97
N GLN A 101 2.60 -15.33 0.80
CA GLN A 101 1.25 -14.78 0.72
C GLN A 101 0.65 -14.69 2.13
N ILE A 102 0.51 -13.47 2.65
CA ILE A 102 -0.07 -13.25 3.98
C ILE A 102 -1.58 -13.36 3.91
N LYS A 103 -2.14 -14.05 4.91
CA LYS A 103 -3.58 -14.16 5.13
C LYS A 103 -3.84 -13.80 6.59
N ILE A 104 -4.72 -12.84 6.81
CA ILE A 104 -5.25 -12.55 8.15
C ILE A 104 -6.27 -13.65 8.45
N ARG A 105 -6.04 -14.45 9.49
CA ARG A 105 -6.99 -15.47 9.92
C ARG A 105 -7.79 -14.95 11.10
N ARG A 106 -8.99 -15.47 11.32
CA ARG A 106 -9.89 -14.98 12.39
C ARG A 106 -9.24 -14.97 13.77
N HIS A 107 -8.43 -15.98 14.08
CA HIS A 107 -7.73 -16.07 15.37
C HIS A 107 -6.51 -15.14 15.48
N ASP A 108 -6.06 -14.54 14.38
CA ASP A 108 -4.98 -13.54 14.39
C ASP A 108 -5.55 -12.13 14.75
N ILE A 109 -6.87 -11.93 14.71
CA ILE A 109 -7.52 -10.63 15.00
C ILE A 109 -7.43 -10.33 16.52
N PRO A 110 -6.93 -9.15 16.95
CA PRO A 110 -6.83 -8.80 18.36
C PRO A 110 -8.19 -8.77 19.07
N THR A 111 -8.21 -9.19 20.34
CA THR A 111 -9.42 -9.15 21.18
C THR A 111 -10.00 -7.74 21.23
N GLY A 112 -11.30 -7.60 20.92
CA GLY A 112 -12.01 -6.31 20.91
C GLY A 112 -12.18 -5.69 19.52
N TRP A 113 -11.54 -6.24 18.49
CA TRP A 113 -11.82 -5.86 17.09
C TRP A 113 -13.00 -6.65 16.55
N SER A 114 -13.86 -6.00 15.77
CA SER A 114 -15.00 -6.68 15.13
C SER A 114 -14.51 -7.49 13.92
N VAL A 115 -15.12 -8.65 13.69
CA VAL A 115 -14.74 -9.53 12.55
C VAL A 115 -15.14 -8.89 11.23
N GLU A 116 -16.16 -8.03 11.24
CA GLU A 116 -16.63 -7.25 10.10
C GLU A 116 -15.64 -6.14 9.68
N ALA A 117 -14.68 -5.79 10.53
CA ALA A 117 -13.64 -4.81 10.22
C ALA A 117 -12.43 -5.42 9.47
N CYS A 118 -12.42 -6.75 9.25
CA CYS A 118 -11.38 -7.50 8.55
C CYS A 118 -11.90 -8.12 7.24
#